data_AF-A0AAU5RU48-F1
#
_entry.id   AF-A0AAU5RU48-F1
#
_cell.length_a   1.000
_cell.length_b   1.000
_cell.length_c   1.000
_cell.angle_alpha   90.00
_cell.angle_beta   90.00
_cell.angle_gamma   90.00
#
_symmetry.space_group_name_H-M   'P 1'
#
loop_
_entity.id
_entity.type
_entity.pdbx_description
1 polymer ?
#
loop_
_entity_poly.entity_id
_entity_poly.type
_entity_poly.pdbx_seq_one_letter_code
_entity_poly.pdbx_strand_id
1 'polypeptide(L)'
;MSAVVTAKGREIIASRMKGSTPSQAEPLNLAWGNNPAGLTASDKDVALFKEASESRVAGTSSIVTTTTPNDTYQVTGTFTSGSSQSIAEVALSDSASKPTAVDSVQAGSAMIGSTSATTLVVANGANFSTNQYIQIRTEVMKITGISTNTLTVTRAQNGSTAISTIASGDVVTGGNIPGVSNVTNGSLAFHAEHGAQNLASGDQVAYTLSIRFS
;
A
#
# COMPACT_ATOMS: atom_id res chain seq x y z
N MET A 1 -2.31 35.94 1.45
CA MET A 1 -0.98 35.61 0.89
C MET A 1 -1.11 34.28 0.16
N SER A 2 -0.71 34.20 -1.11
CA SER A 2 -0.69 32.94 -1.87
C SER A 2 0.72 32.35 -1.83
N ALA A 3 0.85 31.08 -1.46
CA ALA A 3 2.10 30.33 -1.56
C ALA A 3 2.06 29.46 -2.83
N VAL A 4 3.17 29.36 -3.54
CA VAL A 4 3.31 28.51 -4.74
C VAL A 4 4.62 27.74 -4.70
N VAL A 5 4.61 26.50 -5.21
CA VAL A 5 5.84 25.78 -5.51
C VAL A 5 6.39 26.33 -6.82
N THR A 6 7.55 26.98 -6.77
CA THR A 6 8.18 27.52 -7.98
C THR A 6 8.64 26.39 -8.91
N ALA A 7 8.89 26.69 -10.19
CA ALA A 7 9.43 25.70 -11.13
C ALA A 7 10.73 25.06 -10.60
N LYS A 8 11.61 25.86 -10.00
CA LYS A 8 12.82 25.34 -9.35
C LYS A 8 12.50 24.46 -8.14
N GLY A 9 11.48 24.82 -7.36
CA GLY A 9 10.98 23.99 -6.27
C GLY A 9 10.50 22.61 -6.74
N ARG A 10 9.77 22.55 -7.86
CA ARG A 10 9.33 21.29 -8.47
C ARG A 10 10.50 20.43 -8.94
N GLU A 11 11.47 21.04 -9.63
CA GLU A 11 12.71 20.36 -10.03
C GLU A 11 13.43 19.76 -8.81
N ILE A 12 13.55 20.54 -7.72
CA ILE A 12 14.18 20.08 -6.48
C ILE A 12 13.42 18.90 -5.88
N ILE A 13 12.09 18.95 -5.83
CA ILE A 13 11.26 17.89 -5.26
C ILE A 13 11.38 16.61 -6.12
N ALA A 14 11.19 16.72 -7.43
CA ALA A 14 11.30 15.59 -8.36
C ALA A 14 12.71 14.96 -8.31
N SER A 15 13.75 15.79 -8.22
CA SER A 15 15.12 15.32 -8.10
C SER A 15 15.40 14.62 -6.78
N ARG A 16 14.79 15.06 -5.68
CA ARG A 16 14.93 14.41 -4.37
C ARG A 16 14.15 13.10 -4.25
N MET A 17 13.10 12.92 -5.04
CA MET A 17 12.42 11.64 -5.13
C MET A 17 13.28 10.57 -5.80
N LYS A 18 14.22 10.96 -6.66
CA LYS A 18 15.17 10.06 -7.32
C LYS A 18 16.44 9.93 -6.48
N GLY A 19 16.87 8.70 -6.18
CA GLY A 19 18.02 8.43 -5.32
C GLY A 19 17.69 8.27 -3.83
N SER A 20 18.72 8.04 -3.02
CA SER A 20 18.59 7.59 -1.62
C SER A 20 18.89 8.67 -0.56
N THR A 21 18.54 9.93 -0.83
CA THR A 21 18.88 11.06 0.07
C THR A 21 17.69 12.00 0.34
N PRO A 22 17.37 12.33 1.61
CA PRO A 22 17.88 11.72 2.85
C PRO A 22 17.48 10.24 2.95
N SER A 23 17.95 9.52 3.97
CA SER A 23 17.93 8.05 4.24
C SER A 23 16.78 7.17 3.70
N GLN A 24 15.67 7.75 3.26
CA GLN A 24 14.61 7.07 2.53
C GLN A 24 15.13 6.54 1.19
N ALA A 25 14.85 5.27 0.93
CA ALA A 25 15.09 4.70 -0.38
C ALA A 25 14.11 5.31 -1.41
N GLU A 26 14.55 5.36 -2.65
CA GLU A 26 13.73 5.84 -3.75
C GLU A 26 12.51 4.92 -3.94
N PRO A 27 11.28 5.48 -4.14
CA PRO A 27 10.08 4.70 -4.36
C PRO A 27 9.99 4.15 -5.79
N LEU A 28 10.96 3.32 -6.19
CA LEU A 28 11.05 2.72 -7.54
C LEU A 28 10.45 1.32 -7.63
N ASN A 29 10.06 0.71 -6.52
CA ASN A 29 9.58 -0.67 -6.51
C ASN A 29 8.08 -0.68 -6.76
N LEU A 30 7.69 -1.14 -7.96
CA LEU A 30 6.29 -1.31 -8.30
C LEU A 30 5.74 -2.54 -7.57
N ALA A 31 4.50 -2.42 -7.10
CA ALA A 31 3.69 -3.53 -6.65
C ALA A 31 2.37 -3.53 -7.44
N TRP A 32 1.76 -4.71 -7.60
CA TRP A 32 0.42 -4.86 -8.16
C TRP A 32 -0.41 -5.78 -7.28
N GLY A 33 -1.72 -5.68 -7.41
CA GLY A 33 -2.62 -6.42 -6.55
C GLY A 33 -4.01 -6.54 -7.13
N ASN A 34 -4.84 -7.28 -6.40
CA ASN A 34 -6.26 -7.32 -6.65
C ASN A 34 -6.97 -6.36 -5.70
N ASN A 35 -8.03 -5.73 -6.18
CA ASN A 35 -8.90 -4.91 -5.36
C ASN A 35 -10.22 -5.66 -5.15
N PRO A 36 -10.32 -6.55 -4.14
CA PRO A 36 -11.39 -7.54 -4.03
C PRO A 36 -12.78 -6.94 -3.83
N ALA A 37 -12.90 -5.64 -3.55
CA ALA A 37 -14.17 -4.97 -3.30
C ALA A 37 -14.36 -3.69 -4.14
N GLY A 38 -13.56 -3.49 -5.21
CA GLY A 38 -13.65 -2.29 -6.03
C GLY A 38 -13.49 -1.00 -5.21
N LEU A 39 -12.63 -1.05 -4.20
CA LEU A 39 -12.37 0.04 -3.26
C LEU A 39 -11.65 1.19 -3.98
N THR A 40 -11.88 2.42 -3.57
CA THR A 40 -11.17 3.58 -4.10
C THR A 40 -9.90 3.79 -3.28
N ALA A 41 -8.75 4.00 -3.92
CA ALA A 41 -7.53 4.34 -3.21
C ALA A 41 -7.68 5.66 -2.46
N SER A 42 -7.06 5.72 -1.29
CA SER A 42 -7.07 6.88 -0.40
C SER A 42 -5.66 7.21 0.07
N ASP A 43 -5.42 8.49 0.34
CA ASP A 43 -4.26 9.00 1.05
C ASP A 43 -4.06 8.41 2.47
N LYS A 44 -5.06 7.70 2.97
CA LYS A 44 -5.06 7.04 4.28
C LYS A 44 -4.57 5.60 4.21
N ASP A 45 -4.49 5.03 3.01
CA ASP A 45 -4.05 3.66 2.81
C ASP A 45 -2.56 3.52 3.14
N VAL A 46 -2.23 2.44 3.85
CA VAL A 46 -0.86 2.05 4.21
C VAL A 46 -0.40 0.80 3.45
N ALA A 47 -1.26 0.22 2.61
CA ALA A 47 -0.97 -0.96 1.81
C ALA A 47 -1.84 -1.05 0.53
N LEU A 48 -1.48 -1.95 -0.38
CA LEU A 48 -2.42 -2.47 -1.38
C LEU A 48 -3.50 -3.31 -0.68
N PHE A 49 -4.72 -3.30 -1.20
CA PHE A 49 -5.86 -4.02 -0.60
C PHE A 49 -5.65 -5.53 -0.62
N LYS A 50 -5.03 -6.06 -1.68
CA LYS A 50 -4.52 -7.43 -1.76
C LYS A 50 -3.37 -7.49 -2.76
N GLU A 51 -2.16 -7.21 -2.28
CA GLU A 51 -0.94 -7.36 -3.07
C GLU A 51 -0.85 -8.78 -3.66
N ALA A 52 -0.56 -8.88 -4.96
CA ALA A 52 -0.49 -10.14 -5.68
C ALA A 52 0.68 -10.99 -5.18
N SER A 53 0.77 -12.26 -5.58
CA SER A 53 1.77 -13.18 -5.02
C SER A 53 3.21 -12.92 -5.52
N GLU A 54 3.35 -12.29 -6.69
CA GLU A 54 4.62 -11.97 -7.33
C GLU A 54 5.46 -11.00 -6.50
N SER A 55 6.78 -11.07 -6.67
CA SER A 55 7.69 -10.07 -6.11
C SER A 55 7.42 -8.68 -6.70
N ARG A 56 7.74 -7.65 -5.94
CA ARG A 56 7.77 -6.27 -6.46
C ARG A 56 8.82 -6.17 -7.57
N VAL A 57 8.53 -5.34 -8.57
CA VAL A 57 9.42 -5.12 -9.70
C VAL A 57 10.15 -3.80 -9.49
N ALA A 58 11.48 -3.84 -9.46
CA ALA A 58 12.28 -2.62 -9.49
C ALA A 58 12.13 -1.94 -10.85
N GLY A 59 11.47 -0.79 -10.88
CA GLY A 59 11.25 -0.02 -12.09
C GLY A 59 12.46 0.82 -12.49
N THR A 60 12.44 1.30 -13.74
CA THR A 60 13.36 2.34 -14.21
C THR A 60 12.75 3.71 -13.91
N SER A 61 13.45 4.51 -13.10
CA SER A 61 12.99 5.85 -12.73
C SER A 61 13.61 6.97 -13.57
N SER A 62 12.81 7.98 -13.88
CA SER A 62 13.20 9.15 -14.65
C SER A 62 12.56 10.43 -14.11
N ILE A 63 13.25 11.54 -14.31
CA ILE A 63 12.70 12.88 -14.11
C ILE A 63 12.29 13.38 -15.49
N VAL A 64 11.04 13.78 -15.64
CA VAL A 64 10.41 14.14 -16.92
C VAL A 64 9.83 15.54 -16.84
N THR A 65 9.77 16.21 -17.99
CA THR A 65 9.06 17.48 -18.17
C THR A 65 7.68 17.21 -18.75
N THR A 66 6.63 17.52 -17.99
CA THR A 66 5.26 17.52 -18.50
C THR A 66 4.78 18.91 -18.83
N THR A 67 5.03 19.89 -17.96
CA THR A 67 4.73 21.31 -18.21
C THR A 67 5.89 22.24 -17.99
N THR A 68 6.69 21.98 -16.96
CA THR A 68 7.89 22.74 -16.65
C THR A 68 9.08 21.80 -16.51
N PRO A 69 10.31 22.29 -16.74
CA PRO A 69 11.50 21.46 -16.61
C PRO A 69 11.50 20.65 -15.31
N ASN A 70 11.67 19.33 -15.43
CA ASN A 70 11.82 18.41 -14.31
C ASN A 70 10.67 18.43 -13.27
N ASP A 71 9.42 18.55 -13.71
CA ASP A 71 8.26 18.65 -12.82
C ASP A 71 7.57 17.32 -12.47
N THR A 72 8.09 16.21 -12.98
CA THR A 72 7.46 14.90 -12.84
C THR A 72 8.49 13.83 -12.52
N TYR A 73 8.26 13.10 -11.43
CA TYR A 73 8.93 11.84 -11.16
C TYR A 73 8.13 10.70 -11.80
N GLN A 74 8.80 9.81 -12.54
CA GLN A 74 8.16 8.72 -13.26
C GLN A 74 8.92 7.42 -13.05
N VAL A 75 8.19 6.32 -12.89
CA VAL A 75 8.73 4.96 -12.78
C VAL A 75 8.01 4.06 -13.75
N THR A 76 8.76 3.33 -14.57
CA THR A 76 8.22 2.31 -15.49
C THR A 76 8.73 0.93 -15.13
N GLY A 77 7.84 -0.05 -15.06
CA GLY A 77 8.17 -1.46 -14.80
C GLY A 77 7.21 -2.41 -15.50
N THR A 78 7.63 -3.66 -15.69
CA THR A 78 6.81 -4.71 -16.31
C THR A 78 6.66 -5.87 -15.34
N PHE A 79 5.42 -6.25 -15.07
CA PHE A 79 5.09 -7.49 -14.36
C PHE A 79 4.86 -8.61 -15.35
N THR A 80 5.20 -9.83 -14.94
CA THR A 80 4.74 -11.06 -15.59
C THR A 80 3.84 -11.78 -14.60
N SER A 81 2.63 -12.12 -15.02
CA SER A 81 1.68 -12.85 -14.18
C SER A 81 2.19 -14.27 -13.93
N GLY A 82 2.32 -14.68 -12.67
CA GLY A 82 2.72 -16.04 -12.32
C GLY A 82 1.57 -17.05 -12.45
N SER A 83 0.33 -16.58 -12.47
CA SER A 83 -0.87 -17.42 -12.42
C SER A 83 -2.05 -16.81 -13.18
N SER A 84 -3.18 -17.53 -13.26
CA SER A 84 -4.45 -16.93 -13.67
C SER A 84 -5.00 -16.08 -12.54
N GLN A 85 -5.06 -14.76 -12.71
CA GLN A 85 -5.47 -13.83 -11.66
C GLN A 85 -6.13 -12.56 -12.21
N SER A 86 -6.83 -11.86 -11.33
CA SER A 86 -7.32 -10.50 -11.59
C SER A 86 -6.46 -9.51 -10.83
N ILE A 87 -6.00 -8.48 -11.53
CA ILE A 87 -5.29 -7.33 -10.98
C ILE A 87 -6.13 -6.06 -11.16
N ALA A 88 -6.17 -5.20 -10.16
CA ALA A 88 -7.02 -4.00 -10.15
C ALA A 88 -6.40 -2.84 -9.36
N GLU A 89 -5.15 -2.98 -8.92
CA GLU A 89 -4.43 -1.94 -8.18
C GLU A 89 -2.93 -2.05 -8.44
N VAL A 90 -2.27 -0.91 -8.32
CA VAL A 90 -0.83 -0.76 -8.52
C VAL A 90 -0.28 0.28 -7.55
N ALA A 91 0.96 0.10 -7.13
CA ALA A 91 1.61 0.97 -6.17
C ALA A 91 3.09 1.20 -6.47
N LEU A 92 3.65 2.27 -5.88
CA LEU A 92 5.08 2.49 -5.71
C LEU A 92 5.46 2.41 -4.24
N SER A 93 6.62 1.81 -3.98
CA SER A 93 7.18 1.64 -2.66
C SER A 93 8.70 1.78 -2.67
N ASP A 94 9.26 2.09 -1.50
CA ASP A 94 10.69 2.24 -1.25
C ASP A 94 11.41 0.89 -1.01
N SER A 95 10.67 -0.23 -0.99
CA SER A 95 11.21 -1.57 -0.74
C SER A 95 10.83 -2.56 -1.83
N ALA A 96 11.82 -3.37 -2.24
CA ALA A 96 11.63 -4.48 -3.18
C ALA A 96 10.88 -5.67 -2.57
N SER A 97 10.66 -5.67 -1.25
CA SER A 97 9.96 -6.71 -0.53
C SER A 97 8.60 -6.23 -0.04
N LYS A 98 7.68 -7.15 0.16
CA LYS A 98 6.35 -6.88 0.73
C LYS A 98 6.43 -6.60 2.23
N PRO A 99 5.40 -5.98 2.82
CA PRO A 99 5.28 -5.90 4.27
C PRO A 99 5.38 -7.31 4.87
N THR A 100 6.07 -7.46 5.99
CA THR A 100 6.20 -8.76 6.67
C THR A 100 4.96 -9.14 7.48
N ALA A 101 4.19 -8.14 7.90
CA ALA A 101 2.98 -8.31 8.68
C ALA A 101 1.76 -8.50 7.76
N VAL A 102 1.67 -9.64 7.07
CA VAL A 102 0.55 -9.95 6.16
C VAL A 102 -0.14 -11.24 6.59
N ASP A 103 -1.47 -11.21 6.59
CA ASP A 103 -2.30 -12.38 6.86
C ASP A 103 -3.74 -12.16 6.34
N SER A 104 -4.67 -12.95 6.84
CA SER A 104 -6.10 -12.83 6.63
C SER A 104 -6.86 -12.92 7.95
N VAL A 105 -8.07 -12.38 7.97
CA VAL A 105 -9.03 -12.64 9.03
C VAL A 105 -9.36 -14.13 9.04
N GLN A 106 -9.24 -14.78 10.21
CA GLN A 106 -9.32 -16.23 10.33
C GLN A 106 -10.61 -16.79 9.69
N ALA A 107 -10.46 -17.86 8.92
CA ALA A 107 -11.60 -18.58 8.36
C ALA A 107 -12.48 -19.17 9.48
N GLY A 108 -13.80 -18.97 9.39
CA GLY A 108 -14.75 -19.42 10.40
C GLY A 108 -14.87 -18.51 11.62
N SER A 109 -14.10 -17.42 11.71
CA SER A 109 -14.40 -16.34 12.66
C SER A 109 -15.73 -15.69 12.30
N ALA A 110 -16.53 -15.35 13.31
CA ALA A 110 -17.73 -14.57 13.10
C ALA A 110 -17.38 -13.23 12.44
N MET A 111 -18.21 -12.77 11.50
CA MET A 111 -18.10 -11.41 10.97
C MET A 111 -18.12 -10.42 12.14
N ILE A 112 -17.17 -9.50 12.14
CA ILE A 112 -17.20 -8.38 13.08
C ILE A 112 -18.16 -7.34 12.50
N GLY A 113 -19.39 -7.30 13.01
CA GLY A 113 -20.48 -6.45 12.51
C GLY A 113 -20.69 -5.13 13.28
N SER A 114 -19.63 -4.53 13.83
CA SER A 114 -19.71 -3.29 14.59
C SER A 114 -18.48 -2.43 14.36
N THR A 115 -18.66 -1.11 14.37
CA THR A 115 -17.58 -0.11 14.29
C THR A 115 -16.81 0.06 15.61
N SER A 116 -17.25 -0.57 16.70
CA SER A 116 -16.65 -0.44 18.03
C SER A 116 -16.00 -1.73 18.54
N ALA A 117 -16.07 -2.83 17.80
CA ALA A 117 -15.40 -4.07 18.17
C ALA A 117 -13.87 -3.90 18.12
N THR A 118 -13.17 -4.21 19.22
CA THR A 118 -11.72 -4.02 19.37
C THR A 118 -10.93 -5.31 19.32
N THR A 119 -11.57 -6.43 19.00
CA THR A 119 -10.93 -7.73 18.85
C THR A 119 -11.03 -8.18 17.41
N LEU A 120 -9.91 -8.63 16.86
CA LEU A 120 -9.79 -9.16 15.51
C LEU A 120 -9.05 -10.48 15.56
N VAL A 121 -9.62 -11.53 14.98
CA VAL A 121 -8.96 -12.85 14.93
C VAL A 121 -8.37 -13.05 13.54
N VAL A 122 -7.06 -13.23 13.47
CA VAL A 122 -6.30 -13.50 12.22
C VAL A 122 -5.89 -14.96 12.15
N ALA A 123 -5.53 -15.47 10.97
CA ALA A 123 -5.17 -16.87 10.83
C ALA A 123 -3.88 -17.26 11.60
N ASN A 124 -2.93 -16.33 11.70
CA ASN A 124 -1.66 -16.47 12.39
C ASN A 124 -1.20 -15.13 13.01
N GLY A 125 -1.46 -14.96 14.31
CA GLY A 125 -1.06 -13.75 15.04
C GLY A 125 0.45 -13.54 15.17
N ALA A 126 1.27 -14.56 14.91
CA ALA A 126 2.73 -14.45 14.98
C ALA A 126 3.33 -13.60 13.85
N ASN A 127 2.56 -13.32 12.79
CA ASN A 127 2.96 -12.41 11.72
C ASN A 127 2.95 -10.93 12.16
N PHE A 128 2.32 -10.64 13.30
CA PHE A 128 2.09 -9.29 13.78
C PHE A 128 2.85 -9.00 15.08
N SER A 129 3.00 -7.72 15.37
CA SER A 129 3.59 -7.22 16.62
C SER A 129 2.74 -6.09 17.19
N THR A 130 2.82 -5.90 18.51
CA THR A 130 2.15 -4.76 19.16
C THR A 130 2.71 -3.43 18.62
N ASN A 131 1.87 -2.40 18.62
CA ASN A 131 2.10 -1.08 18.04
C ASN A 131 2.18 -0.99 16.51
N GLN A 132 2.04 -2.10 15.77
CA GLN A 132 1.91 -2.04 14.31
C GLN A 132 0.55 -1.50 13.88
N TYR A 133 0.54 -0.85 12.72
CA TYR A 133 -0.70 -0.51 12.02
C TYR A 133 -0.99 -1.58 10.99
N ILE A 134 -2.25 -1.99 10.91
CA ILE A 134 -2.78 -2.92 9.93
C ILE A 134 -3.90 -2.25 9.16
N GLN A 135 -4.05 -2.63 7.91
CA GLN A 135 -5.14 -2.22 7.05
C GLN A 135 -5.99 -3.43 6.69
N ILE A 136 -7.29 -3.22 6.78
CA ILE A 136 -8.31 -4.13 6.24
C ILE A 136 -9.26 -3.27 5.42
N ARG A 137 -9.32 -3.55 4.11
CA ARG A 137 -10.05 -2.70 3.15
C ARG A 137 -9.65 -1.23 3.35
N THR A 138 -10.59 -0.35 3.65
CA THR A 138 -10.36 1.10 3.82
C THR A 138 -10.12 1.53 5.28
N GLU A 139 -10.03 0.59 6.22
CA GLU A 139 -9.77 0.91 7.63
C GLU A 139 -8.33 0.59 8.01
N VAL A 140 -7.67 1.56 8.67
CA VAL A 140 -6.39 1.36 9.33
C VAL A 140 -6.62 1.25 10.84
N MET A 141 -6.03 0.25 11.47
CA MET A 141 -6.14 -0.05 12.89
C MET A 141 -4.76 -0.22 13.52
N LYS A 142 -4.61 0.12 14.80
CA LYS A 142 -3.36 -0.08 15.56
C LYS A 142 -3.51 -1.30 16.46
N ILE A 143 -2.58 -2.23 16.42
CA ILE A 143 -2.52 -3.37 17.33
C ILE A 143 -2.02 -2.89 18.71
N THR A 144 -2.80 -3.12 19.75
CA THR A 144 -2.48 -2.79 21.14
C THR A 144 -2.16 -4.02 21.99
N GLY A 145 -2.57 -5.21 21.56
CA GLY A 145 -2.26 -6.47 22.23
C GLY A 145 -2.40 -7.67 21.29
N ILE A 146 -1.71 -8.76 21.59
CA ILE A 146 -1.79 -10.02 20.84
C ILE A 146 -1.89 -11.16 21.85
N SER A 147 -2.88 -12.03 21.68
CA SER A 147 -3.00 -13.29 22.41
C SER A 147 -3.25 -14.40 21.40
N THR A 148 -2.22 -15.19 21.11
CA THR A 148 -2.20 -16.17 20.00
C THR A 148 -2.60 -15.51 18.69
N ASN A 149 -3.78 -15.84 18.15
CA ASN A 149 -4.33 -15.31 16.90
C ASN A 149 -5.29 -14.13 17.10
N THR A 150 -5.58 -13.76 18.34
CA THR A 150 -6.48 -12.63 18.64
C THR A 150 -5.66 -11.35 18.82
N LEU A 151 -5.89 -10.39 17.93
CA LEU A 151 -5.38 -9.03 17.99
C LEU A 151 -6.38 -8.16 18.75
N THR A 152 -5.89 -7.41 19.73
CA THR A 152 -6.62 -6.26 20.31
C THR A 152 -6.20 -5.02 19.54
N VAL A 153 -7.16 -4.22 19.08
CA VAL A 153 -6.92 -3.07 18.20
C VAL A 153 -7.60 -1.80 18.66
N THR A 154 -6.96 -0.67 18.38
CA THR A 154 -7.60 0.64 18.32
C THR A 154 -7.93 0.97 16.86
N ARG A 155 -9.18 1.33 16.60
CA ARG A 155 -9.73 1.52 15.26
C ARG A 155 -9.52 2.92 14.69
N ALA A 156 -9.87 3.10 13.41
CA ALA A 156 -9.93 4.41 12.75
C ALA A 156 -8.63 5.25 12.89
N GLN A 157 -7.49 4.62 12.62
CA GLN A 157 -6.17 5.25 12.64
C GLN A 157 -5.85 5.91 11.30
N ASN A 158 -4.80 6.74 11.25
CA ASN A 158 -4.39 7.47 10.04
C ASN A 158 -5.51 8.30 9.38
N GLY A 159 -6.50 8.74 10.16
CA GLY A 159 -7.69 9.44 9.63
C GLY A 159 -8.69 8.55 8.87
N SER A 160 -8.51 7.23 8.88
CA SER A 160 -9.49 6.27 8.35
C SER A 160 -10.78 6.25 9.19
N THR A 161 -11.81 5.57 8.70
CA THR A 161 -13.09 5.39 9.40
C THR A 161 -13.30 3.91 9.68
N ALA A 162 -13.83 3.60 10.86
CA ALA A 162 -14.15 2.23 11.21
C ALA A 162 -15.19 1.63 10.27
N ILE A 163 -14.88 0.52 9.61
CA ILE A 163 -15.84 -0.16 8.74
C ILE A 163 -16.84 -0.96 9.55
N SER A 164 -18.11 -0.96 9.12
CA SER A 164 -19.21 -1.62 9.84
C SER A 164 -19.10 -3.14 9.84
N THR A 165 -18.37 -3.73 8.89
CA THR A 165 -18.20 -5.16 8.75
C THR A 165 -16.78 -5.54 8.37
N ILE A 166 -16.19 -6.48 9.10
CA ILE A 166 -14.97 -7.22 8.70
C ILE A 166 -15.35 -8.70 8.56
N ALA A 167 -15.12 -9.26 7.38
CA ALA A 167 -15.51 -10.63 7.04
C ALA A 167 -14.32 -11.59 7.18
N SER A 168 -14.60 -12.87 7.42
CA SER A 168 -13.58 -13.93 7.35
C SER A 168 -12.92 -13.94 5.96
N GLY A 169 -11.60 -14.09 5.92
CA GLY A 169 -10.83 -14.09 4.68
C GLY A 169 -10.52 -12.70 4.12
N ASP A 170 -10.99 -11.61 4.76
CA ASP A 170 -10.48 -10.28 4.44
C ASP A 170 -8.96 -10.24 4.66
N VAL A 171 -8.26 -9.59 3.75
CA VAL A 171 -6.79 -9.45 3.84
C VAL A 171 -6.45 -8.47 4.95
N VAL A 172 -5.43 -8.81 5.73
CA VAL A 172 -4.89 -7.97 6.79
C VAL A 172 -3.43 -7.67 6.43
N THR A 173 -3.17 -6.42 6.07
CA THR A 173 -1.81 -6.00 5.66
C THR A 173 -1.29 -4.94 6.61
N GLY A 174 -0.14 -5.18 7.20
CA GLY A 174 0.60 -4.21 7.99
C GLY A 174 1.19 -3.13 7.11
N GLY A 175 1.17 -1.89 7.59
CA GLY A 175 1.77 -0.77 6.90
C GLY A 175 2.24 0.32 7.86
N ASN A 176 3.04 1.25 7.34
CA ASN A 176 3.56 2.37 8.11
C ASN A 176 2.74 3.63 7.80
N ILE A 177 2.21 4.25 8.85
CA ILE A 177 1.64 5.60 8.76
C ILE A 177 2.77 6.65 8.77
N PRO A 178 2.50 7.92 8.42
CA PRO A 178 3.51 8.97 8.47
C PRO A 178 4.20 9.09 9.84
N GLY A 179 5.54 9.09 9.83
CA GLY A 179 6.36 9.21 11.05
C GLY A 179 6.55 7.92 11.86
N VAL A 180 6.05 6.78 11.37
CA VAL A 180 6.15 5.47 12.04
C VAL A 180 6.92 4.48 11.15
N SER A 181 7.67 3.56 11.75
CA SER A 181 8.44 2.52 11.02
C SER A 181 8.44 1.20 11.79
N ASN A 182 7.24 0.72 12.15
CA ASN A 182 7.04 -0.48 12.95
C ASN A 182 6.77 -1.73 12.09
N VAL A 183 6.51 -1.55 10.80
CA VAL A 183 6.33 -2.62 9.83
C VAL A 183 7.49 -2.57 8.83
N THR A 184 8.28 -3.64 8.79
CA THR A 184 9.35 -3.80 7.80
C THR A 184 8.75 -3.82 6.39
N ASN A 185 9.29 -3.01 5.48
CA ASN A 185 8.81 -2.85 4.09
C ASN A 185 7.35 -2.36 3.97
N GLY A 186 6.79 -1.78 5.03
CA GLY A 186 5.41 -1.31 5.10
C GLY A 186 5.16 0.07 4.48
N SER A 187 6.10 0.63 3.72
CA SER A 187 5.95 1.98 3.17
C SER A 187 5.28 1.96 1.79
N LEU A 188 4.38 2.91 1.58
CA LEU A 188 3.66 3.13 0.33
C LEU A 188 3.84 4.60 -0.07
N ALA A 189 4.35 4.84 -1.27
CA ALA A 189 4.55 6.20 -1.79
C ALA A 189 3.43 6.64 -2.72
N PHE A 190 2.83 5.69 -3.43
CA PHE A 190 1.74 5.88 -4.37
C PHE A 190 0.91 4.61 -4.41
N HIS A 191 -0.40 4.76 -4.52
CA HIS A 191 -1.35 3.69 -4.80
C HIS A 191 -2.38 4.26 -5.78
N ALA A 192 -2.71 3.49 -6.82
CA ALA A 192 -3.91 3.73 -7.61
C ALA A 192 -4.65 2.43 -7.91
N GLU A 193 -5.97 2.52 -7.93
CA GLU A 193 -6.84 1.51 -8.52
C GLU A 193 -6.95 1.69 -10.04
N HIS A 194 -7.25 0.59 -10.71
CA HIS A 194 -7.67 0.58 -12.10
C HIS A 194 -8.76 -0.47 -12.31
N GLY A 195 -9.46 -0.43 -13.44
CA GLY A 195 -10.42 -1.47 -13.78
C GLY A 195 -9.76 -2.85 -13.82
N ALA A 196 -10.46 -3.87 -13.33
CA ALA A 196 -9.93 -5.24 -13.23
C ALA A 196 -9.41 -5.74 -14.59
N GLN A 197 -8.18 -6.25 -14.60
CA GLN A 197 -7.57 -6.94 -15.74
C GLN A 197 -7.42 -8.41 -15.38
N ASN A 198 -8.03 -9.28 -16.17
CA ASN A 198 -7.88 -10.73 -16.02
C ASN A 198 -6.67 -11.18 -16.84
N LEU A 199 -5.71 -11.80 -16.16
CA LEU A 199 -4.45 -12.25 -16.75
C LEU A 199 -4.37 -13.77 -16.68
N ALA A 200 -3.80 -14.38 -17.72
CA ALA A 200 -3.30 -15.74 -17.69
C ALA A 200 -1.86 -15.78 -17.16
N SER A 201 -1.38 -16.97 -16.81
CA SER A 201 0.05 -17.15 -16.48
C SER A 201 0.92 -16.81 -17.69
N GLY A 202 1.96 -15.99 -17.49
CA GLY A 202 2.86 -15.52 -18.52
C GLY A 202 2.47 -14.20 -19.18
N ASP A 203 1.25 -13.70 -18.95
CA ASP A 203 0.85 -12.38 -19.46
C ASP A 203 1.72 -11.29 -18.84
N GLN A 204 2.06 -10.27 -19.64
CA GLN A 204 2.88 -9.15 -19.20
C GLN A 204 2.10 -7.85 -19.20
N VAL A 205 2.25 -7.07 -18.13
CA VAL A 205 1.64 -5.75 -17.99
C VAL A 205 2.73 -4.74 -17.65
N ALA A 206 2.86 -3.73 -18.50
CA ALA A 206 3.74 -2.60 -18.25
C ALA A 206 2.95 -1.48 -17.55
N TYR A 207 3.49 -0.97 -16.45
CA TYR A 207 2.97 0.20 -15.76
C TYR A 207 3.96 1.34 -15.84
N THR A 208 3.43 2.55 -16.05
CA THR A 208 4.15 3.81 -15.89
C THR A 208 3.40 4.65 -14.87
N LEU A 209 3.99 4.80 -13.69
CA LEU A 209 3.43 5.60 -12.60
C LEU A 209 4.16 6.93 -12.53
N SER A 210 3.41 8.03 -12.36
CA SER A 210 3.96 9.37 -12.40
C SER A 210 3.41 10.23 -11.27
N ILE A 211 4.30 10.92 -10.57
CA ILE A 211 3.98 11.90 -9.54
C ILE A 211 4.35 13.27 -10.10
N ARG A 212 3.33 14.07 -10.40
CA ARG A 212 3.49 15.42 -10.94
C ARG A 212 3.32 16.44 -9.83
N PHE A 213 4.26 17.36 -9.75
CA PHE A 213 4.17 18.50 -8.86
C PHE A 213 3.51 19.64 -9.65
N SER A 214 2.29 20.03 -9.27
CA SER A 214 1.57 21.15 -9.90
C SER A 214 1.68 22.42 -9.06
#